data_AF-A8PK14-F1
#
_entry.id   AF-A8PK14-F1
#
_cell.length_a   1.000
_cell.length_b   1.000
_cell.length_c   1.000
_cell.angle_alpha   90.00
_cell.angle_beta   90.00
_cell.angle_gamma   90.00
#
_symmetry.space_group_name_H-M   'P 1'
#
loop_
_entity.id
_entity.type
_entity.pdbx_description
1 polymer ?
#
loop_
_entity_poly.entity_id
_entity_poly.type
_entity_poly.pdbx_seq_one_letter_code
_entity_poly.pdbx_strand_id
1 'polypeptide(L)'
;MPETSLDEFKVSEVTWGEIKKVIKETNVELFNCIQKIKLQKKPNFIKVVYPYGSTLVNNGELSVYSYVKKTNVSISLVNSSLKDKLSYASVPLGLLLNKAIEVYCPFNKNRVIPLKLLMPGQLFGLQEIMQTIYDYKEKPNFSINSGARSIFLVPKIANKGGYSRLKKYLNMQLDPPISLSDHWGIFTSISNHPNYINQWNNQVLFFTKSWFEEVNCTNPNWFPFFNFLSKAYHNQLTPGYSNFYNFELTWQEFMTAIGCRNLKPRPYILSTAKHLLAIAVGLLPGFSSANLEQIIAPTKILKEIFIDIYKLKYLPTIMHPSYFNIQKNTPLYYSLSFPSILEGLPMNKEPRDILTDQRELKILFDTIKNNSSHYKQKFPRICQLFDTVNYNFYHNNIDAYKEIGIALEITKGASDLLWDQSLFPNKDFCYTSSFLNGCIKISKK
;
A
#
# COMPACT_ATOMS: atom_id res chain seq x y z
N MET A 1 34.09 -1.92 -14.30
CA MET A 1 33.11 -3.04 -14.26
C MET A 1 32.56 -3.22 -15.67
N PRO A 2 32.48 -4.43 -16.23
CA PRO A 2 31.89 -4.63 -17.54
C PRO A 2 30.41 -4.23 -17.49
N GLU A 3 29.94 -3.41 -18.43
CA GLU A 3 28.54 -3.02 -18.55
C GLU A 3 27.69 -4.28 -18.74
N THR A 4 26.70 -4.48 -17.87
CA THR A 4 25.71 -5.55 -18.02
C THR A 4 24.89 -5.30 -19.30
N SER A 5 24.72 -6.33 -20.14
CA SER A 5 23.87 -6.22 -21.34
C SER A 5 22.45 -5.79 -20.95
N LEU A 6 21.90 -4.80 -21.64
CA LEU A 6 20.54 -4.32 -21.44
C LEU A 6 19.49 -5.41 -21.69
N ASP A 7 19.83 -6.47 -22.43
CA ASP A 7 18.92 -7.60 -22.73
C ASP A 7 18.50 -8.39 -21.47
N GLU A 8 19.27 -8.30 -20.39
CA GLU A 8 18.95 -8.90 -19.08
C GLU A 8 17.76 -8.17 -18.40
N PHE A 9 17.48 -6.94 -18.81
CA PHE A 9 16.48 -6.06 -18.22
C PHE A 9 15.40 -5.73 -19.25
N LYS A 10 14.13 -5.70 -18.83
CA LYS A 10 13.04 -5.23 -19.70
C LYS A 10 12.93 -3.70 -19.65
N VAL A 11 13.96 -3.02 -20.16
CA VAL A 11 14.10 -1.55 -20.23
C VAL A 11 14.13 -1.12 -21.69
N SER A 12 13.42 -0.06 -22.04
CA SER A 12 13.39 0.49 -23.39
C SER A 12 13.26 2.01 -23.36
N GLU A 13 13.97 2.70 -24.24
CA GLU A 13 13.79 4.13 -24.46
C GLU A 13 12.66 4.36 -25.45
N VAL A 14 11.76 5.29 -25.14
CA VAL A 14 10.57 5.53 -25.95
C VAL A 14 10.32 7.03 -26.15
N THR A 15 9.76 7.36 -27.30
CA THR A 15 9.40 8.71 -27.72
C THR A 15 7.95 9.03 -27.36
N TRP A 16 7.61 10.32 -27.33
CA TRP A 16 6.22 10.76 -27.16
C TRP A 16 5.26 10.12 -28.18
N GLY A 17 5.69 9.96 -29.43
CA GLY A 17 4.89 9.37 -30.50
C GLY A 17 4.40 7.96 -30.19
N GLU A 18 5.24 7.16 -29.51
CA GLU A 18 4.98 5.75 -29.18
C GLU A 18 4.08 5.60 -27.94
N ILE A 19 4.24 6.46 -26.93
CA ILE A 19 3.50 6.31 -25.66
C ILE A 19 2.27 7.22 -25.52
N LYS A 20 2.04 8.17 -26.42
CA LYS A 20 0.95 9.16 -26.29
C LYS A 20 -0.44 8.53 -26.10
N LYS A 21 -0.72 7.40 -26.78
CA LYS A 21 -2.01 6.71 -26.66
C LYS A 21 -2.18 6.11 -25.27
N VAL A 22 -1.14 5.45 -24.76
CA VAL A 22 -1.12 4.84 -23.42
C VAL A 22 -1.24 5.91 -22.33
N ILE A 23 -0.55 7.06 -22.46
CA ILE A 23 -0.71 8.16 -21.50
C ILE A 23 -2.11 8.74 -21.57
N LYS A 24 -2.72 8.89 -22.76
CA LYS A 24 -4.10 9.37 -22.87
C LYS A 24 -5.09 8.45 -22.15
N GLU A 25 -4.92 7.14 -22.26
CA GLU A 25 -5.77 6.13 -21.62
C GLU A 25 -5.58 6.10 -20.09
N THR A 26 -4.36 6.33 -19.60
CA THR A 26 -4.03 6.20 -18.17
C THR A 26 -4.12 7.51 -17.40
N ASN A 27 -3.75 8.64 -18.01
CA ASN A 27 -3.77 9.98 -17.40
C ASN A 27 -4.04 11.07 -18.45
N VAL A 28 -5.32 11.37 -18.65
CA VAL A 28 -5.80 12.38 -19.62
C VAL A 28 -5.27 13.78 -19.30
N GLU A 29 -5.16 14.14 -18.02
CA GLU A 29 -4.70 15.47 -17.61
C GLU A 29 -3.22 15.68 -18.00
N LEU A 30 -2.37 14.70 -17.73
CA LEU A 30 -0.98 14.68 -18.15
C LEU A 30 -0.85 14.68 -19.68
N PHE A 31 -1.65 13.87 -20.38
CA PHE A 31 -1.66 13.88 -21.84
C PHE A 31 -1.94 15.28 -22.41
N ASN A 32 -3.00 15.92 -21.93
CA ASN A 32 -3.37 17.27 -22.36
C ASN A 32 -2.32 18.32 -22.02
N CYS A 33 -1.61 18.13 -20.89
CA CYS A 33 -0.48 18.97 -20.52
C CYS A 33 0.67 18.82 -21.54
N ILE A 34 1.10 17.59 -21.82
CA ILE A 34 2.22 17.32 -22.72
C ILE A 34 1.95 17.80 -24.15
N GLN A 35 0.70 17.73 -24.62
CA GLN A 35 0.30 18.25 -25.94
C GLN A 35 0.58 19.75 -26.13
N LYS A 36 0.67 20.51 -25.03
CA LYS A 36 0.95 21.96 -25.07
C LYS A 36 2.45 22.28 -25.11
N ILE A 37 3.31 21.27 -24.93
CA ILE A 37 4.76 21.44 -24.84
C ILE A 37 5.38 21.04 -26.17
N LYS A 38 6.29 21.86 -26.69
CA LYS A 38 7.09 21.50 -27.86
C LYS A 38 8.22 20.54 -27.45
N LEU A 39 7.97 19.24 -27.55
CA LEU A 39 8.98 18.21 -27.29
C LEU A 39 9.93 18.03 -28.48
N GLN A 40 11.21 17.78 -28.19
CA GLN A 40 12.18 17.34 -29.19
C GLN A 40 11.84 15.91 -29.67
N LYS A 41 12.20 15.57 -30.91
CA LYS A 41 12.00 14.24 -31.53
C LYS A 41 12.94 13.15 -30.99
N LYS A 42 13.49 13.31 -29.78
CA LYS A 42 14.38 12.34 -29.12
C LYS A 42 13.59 11.51 -28.09
N PRO A 43 14.10 10.34 -27.67
CA PRO A 43 13.52 9.62 -26.54
C PRO A 43 13.55 10.50 -25.30
N ASN A 44 12.37 10.76 -24.73
CA ASN A 44 12.19 11.59 -23.53
C ASN A 44 11.64 10.75 -22.37
N PHE A 45 11.57 9.43 -22.55
CA PHE A 45 11.01 8.50 -21.59
C PHE A 45 11.78 7.19 -21.58
N ILE A 46 11.80 6.55 -20.43
CA ILE A 46 12.32 5.20 -20.24
C ILE A 46 11.18 4.33 -19.72
N LYS A 47 10.78 3.32 -20.51
CA LYS A 47 9.79 2.33 -20.11
C LYS A 47 10.48 1.13 -19.47
N VAL A 48 10.04 0.75 -18.28
CA VAL A 48 10.56 -0.40 -17.54
C VAL A 48 9.43 -1.36 -17.17
N VAL A 49 9.67 -2.66 -17.32
CA VAL A 49 8.73 -3.72 -16.99
C VAL A 49 9.23 -4.52 -15.79
N TYR A 50 8.46 -4.48 -14.72
CA TYR A 50 8.74 -5.11 -13.44
C TYR A 50 7.83 -6.32 -13.22
N PRO A 51 8.34 -7.48 -12.77
CA PRO A 51 7.47 -8.56 -12.32
C PRO A 51 6.81 -8.22 -10.97
N TYR A 52 5.93 -9.09 -10.49
CA TYR A 52 5.36 -8.92 -9.16
C TYR A 52 6.43 -9.08 -8.07
N GLY A 53 6.39 -8.23 -7.05
CA GLY A 53 7.31 -8.33 -5.91
C GLY A 53 8.73 -7.77 -6.16
N SER A 54 9.03 -7.23 -7.34
CA SER A 54 10.31 -6.54 -7.56
C SER A 54 10.32 -5.17 -6.91
N THR A 55 11.47 -4.77 -6.36
CA THR A 55 11.67 -3.49 -5.69
C THR A 55 12.12 -2.45 -6.70
N LEU A 56 11.30 -1.44 -6.96
CA LEU A 56 11.60 -0.33 -7.86
C LEU A 56 12.52 0.67 -7.18
N VAL A 57 12.26 0.95 -5.91
CA VAL A 57 13.05 1.88 -5.09
C VAL A 57 13.37 1.20 -3.78
N ASN A 58 14.64 1.11 -3.44
CA ASN A 58 15.12 0.53 -2.18
C ASN A 58 15.75 1.65 -1.34
N ASN A 59 15.07 2.08 -0.28
CA ASN A 59 15.51 3.18 0.60
C ASN A 59 15.98 4.40 -0.18
N GLY A 60 15.13 4.85 -1.10
CA GLY A 60 15.38 6.00 -1.96
C GLY A 60 16.37 5.79 -3.10
N GLU A 61 16.76 4.56 -3.42
CA GLU A 61 17.61 4.25 -4.57
C GLU A 61 16.85 3.46 -5.65
N LEU A 62 16.82 3.98 -6.88
CA LEU A 62 16.16 3.32 -8.00
C LEU A 62 16.87 2.01 -8.40
N SER A 63 16.08 0.97 -8.65
CA SER A 63 16.52 -0.34 -9.09
C SER A 63 15.68 -0.85 -10.27
N VAL A 64 16.26 -1.74 -11.06
CA VAL A 64 15.60 -2.48 -12.14
C VAL A 64 15.71 -3.99 -11.87
N TYR A 65 14.76 -4.76 -12.39
CA TYR A 65 14.76 -6.21 -12.20
C TYR A 65 15.54 -6.91 -13.31
N SER A 66 16.55 -7.69 -12.95
CA SER A 66 17.21 -8.63 -13.85
C SER A 66 16.39 -9.91 -13.96
N TYR A 67 15.97 -10.25 -15.19
CA TYR A 67 15.24 -11.50 -15.45
C TYR A 67 16.16 -12.72 -15.53
N VAL A 68 17.46 -12.50 -15.74
CA VAL A 68 18.48 -13.58 -15.77
C VAL A 68 18.90 -13.96 -14.35
N LYS A 69 19.33 -13.00 -13.54
CA LYS A 69 19.74 -13.20 -12.14
C LYS A 69 18.55 -13.30 -11.18
N LYS A 70 17.34 -12.96 -11.64
CA LYS A 70 16.09 -12.96 -10.86
C LYS A 70 16.15 -12.10 -9.61
N THR A 71 16.83 -10.96 -9.69
CA THR A 71 17.05 -10.04 -8.56
C THR A 71 16.97 -8.58 -9.02
N ASN A 72 16.72 -7.69 -8.06
CA ASN A 72 16.82 -6.25 -8.31
C ASN A 72 18.29 -5.83 -8.35
N VAL A 73 18.62 -4.92 -9.26
CA VAL A 73 19.94 -4.33 -9.45
C VAL A 73 19.79 -2.82 -9.43
N SER A 74 20.62 -2.13 -8.65
CA SER A 74 20.64 -0.66 -8.64
C SER A 74 20.87 -0.13 -10.05
N ILE A 75 20.13 0.90 -10.46
CA ILE A 75 20.30 1.53 -11.78
C ILE A 75 21.74 2.02 -11.98
N SER A 76 22.42 2.39 -10.89
CA SER A 76 23.80 2.87 -10.90
C SER A 76 24.82 1.81 -11.37
N LEU A 77 24.46 0.53 -11.30
CA LEU A 77 25.29 -0.61 -11.67
C LEU A 77 24.91 -1.21 -13.03
N VAL A 78 23.83 -0.73 -13.66
CA VAL A 78 23.26 -1.35 -14.86
C VAL A 78 23.91 -0.80 -16.13
N ASN A 79 23.81 0.52 -16.34
CA ASN A 79 24.30 1.20 -17.54
C ASN A 79 24.51 2.68 -17.23
N SER A 80 25.64 3.23 -17.68
CA SER A 80 26.04 4.63 -17.46
C SER A 80 25.04 5.63 -18.06
N SER A 81 24.58 5.39 -19.29
CA SER A 81 23.59 6.24 -19.97
C SER A 81 22.23 6.27 -19.27
N LEU A 82 21.73 5.12 -18.80
CA LEU A 82 20.47 5.07 -18.05
C LEU A 82 20.57 5.79 -16.71
N LYS A 83 21.70 5.64 -16.01
CA LYS A 83 21.99 6.36 -14.78
C LYS A 83 21.91 7.86 -15.02
N ASP A 84 22.63 8.37 -16.01
CA ASP A 84 22.66 9.81 -16.32
C ASP A 84 21.27 10.38 -16.65
N LYS A 85 20.42 9.58 -17.31
CA LYS A 85 19.04 9.97 -17.65
C LYS A 85 18.07 9.96 -16.46
N LEU A 86 18.34 9.20 -15.39
CA LEU A 86 17.39 8.99 -14.29
C LEU A 86 17.90 9.46 -12.92
N SER A 87 19.19 9.78 -12.76
CA SER A 87 19.80 10.19 -11.49
C SER A 87 19.66 11.68 -11.18
N TYR A 88 18.65 12.34 -11.75
CA TYR A 88 18.40 13.77 -11.52
C TYR A 88 17.65 14.07 -10.22
N ALA A 89 17.12 13.04 -9.56
CA ALA A 89 16.54 13.07 -8.22
C ALA A 89 16.78 11.70 -7.53
N SER A 90 16.59 11.62 -6.21
CA SER A 90 16.69 10.34 -5.46
C SER A 90 15.73 9.28 -6.02
N VAL A 91 14.49 9.70 -6.30
CA VAL A 91 13.49 8.90 -7.00
C VAL A 91 13.04 9.71 -8.22
N PRO A 92 13.32 9.27 -9.46
CA PRO A 92 12.85 9.99 -10.64
C PRO A 92 11.33 9.92 -10.76
N LEU A 93 10.77 10.86 -11.53
CA LEU A 93 9.34 10.89 -11.80
C LEU A 93 8.95 9.67 -12.64
N GLY A 94 8.04 8.87 -12.10
CA GLY A 94 7.50 7.70 -12.79
C GLY A 94 5.98 7.75 -12.88
N LEU A 95 5.43 7.36 -14.04
CA LEU A 95 4.01 7.14 -14.29
C LEU A 95 3.70 5.64 -14.31
N LEU A 96 2.71 5.23 -13.53
CA LEU A 96 2.22 3.85 -13.53
C LEU A 96 1.26 3.64 -14.70
N LEU A 97 1.54 2.67 -15.57
CA LEU A 97 0.74 2.47 -16.78
C LEU A 97 -0.39 1.47 -16.61
N ASN A 98 -0.18 0.38 -15.86
CA ASN A 98 -1.14 -0.74 -15.87
C ASN A 98 -1.37 -1.42 -14.51
N LYS A 99 -0.41 -1.38 -13.59
CA LYS A 99 -0.52 -2.03 -12.26
C LYS A 99 -0.19 -1.05 -11.14
N ALA A 100 -0.55 -1.45 -9.93
CA ALA A 100 -0.28 -0.66 -8.73
C ALA A 100 1.15 -0.90 -8.21
N ILE A 101 1.62 0.05 -7.41
CA ILE A 101 2.83 -0.07 -6.58
C ILE A 101 2.50 0.23 -5.13
N GLU A 102 3.25 -0.37 -4.21
CA GLU A 102 3.19 -0.03 -2.79
C GLU A 102 4.42 0.74 -2.38
N VAL A 103 4.22 1.91 -1.76
CA VAL A 103 5.22 2.68 -1.03
C VAL A 103 5.15 2.24 0.43
N TYR A 104 6.28 1.84 1.01
CA TYR A 104 6.35 1.29 2.36
C TYR A 104 7.63 1.68 3.08
N CYS A 105 7.60 1.66 4.42
CA CYS A 105 8.80 1.82 5.25
C CYS A 105 9.28 0.46 5.77
N PRO A 106 10.50 0.02 5.41
CA PRO A 106 11.13 -1.15 6.00
C PRO A 106 11.85 -0.77 7.30
N PHE A 107 11.23 -1.04 8.46
CA PHE A 107 11.89 -0.77 9.75
C PHE A 107 12.88 -1.88 10.12
N ASN A 108 12.45 -3.13 9.99
CA ASN A 108 13.30 -4.32 10.16
C ASN A 108 12.67 -5.50 9.41
N LYS A 109 13.34 -6.68 9.42
CA LYS A 109 12.88 -7.88 8.68
C LYS A 109 11.43 -8.27 8.97
N ASN A 110 10.93 -8.00 10.17
CA ASN A 110 9.61 -8.45 10.62
C ASN A 110 8.57 -7.33 10.63
N ARG A 111 8.96 -6.07 10.39
CA ARG A 111 8.07 -4.90 10.43
C ARG A 111 8.21 -4.07 9.17
N VAL A 112 7.21 -4.21 8.32
CA VAL A 112 6.99 -3.39 7.12
C VAL A 112 5.71 -2.60 7.35
N ILE A 113 5.78 -1.28 7.14
CA ILE A 113 4.61 -0.40 7.28
C ILE A 113 4.17 0.08 5.90
N PRO A 114 2.98 -0.31 5.42
CA PRO A 114 2.45 0.25 4.18
C PRO A 114 2.14 1.74 4.39
N LEU A 115 2.65 2.58 3.50
CA LEU A 115 2.37 4.02 3.53
C LEU A 115 1.36 4.40 2.47
N LYS A 116 1.58 3.98 1.22
CA LYS A 116 0.70 4.27 0.09
C LYS A 116 0.59 3.14 -0.91
N LEU A 117 -0.61 2.96 -1.46
CA LEU A 117 -0.85 2.15 -2.65
C LEU A 117 -1.19 3.09 -3.81
N LEU A 118 -0.31 3.17 -4.79
CA LEU A 118 -0.49 4.01 -5.98
C LEU A 118 -1.04 3.16 -7.13
N MET A 119 -2.10 3.65 -7.76
CA MET A 119 -2.87 2.98 -8.81
C MET A 119 -2.41 3.41 -10.20
N PRO A 120 -2.73 2.65 -11.27
CA PRO A 120 -2.45 3.06 -12.65
C PRO A 120 -2.94 4.49 -12.96
N GLY A 121 -2.14 5.24 -13.72
CA GLY A 121 -2.37 6.66 -14.02
C GLY A 121 -1.77 7.62 -12.99
N GLN A 122 -1.42 7.15 -11.78
CA GLN A 122 -0.78 7.99 -10.77
C GLN A 122 0.75 8.07 -10.98
N LEU A 123 1.32 9.17 -10.49
CA LEU A 123 2.75 9.43 -10.49
C LEU A 123 3.38 9.02 -9.15
N PHE A 124 4.67 8.71 -9.16
CA PHE A 124 5.51 8.64 -7.97
C PHE A 124 6.83 9.40 -8.22
N GLY A 125 7.59 9.68 -7.17
CA GLY A 125 8.77 10.56 -7.27
C GLY A 125 8.42 12.05 -7.24
N LEU A 126 7.14 12.42 -7.07
CA LEU A 126 6.69 13.82 -7.11
C LEU A 126 7.32 14.66 -6.01
N GLN A 127 7.42 14.14 -4.79
CA GLN A 127 8.04 14.85 -3.68
C GLN A 127 9.52 15.12 -3.97
N GLU A 128 10.25 14.12 -4.44
CA GLU A 128 11.67 14.21 -4.77
C GLU A 128 11.92 15.19 -5.92
N ILE A 129 11.03 15.23 -6.92
CA ILE A 129 11.11 16.21 -8.00
C ILE A 129 10.85 17.62 -7.47
N MET A 130 9.79 17.83 -6.69
CA MET A 130 9.50 19.16 -6.16
C MET A 130 10.64 19.66 -5.26
N GLN A 131 11.18 18.79 -4.40
CA GLN A 131 12.36 19.07 -3.59
C GLN A 131 13.56 19.44 -4.47
N THR A 132 13.82 18.70 -5.55
CA THR A 132 14.89 19.00 -6.51
C THR A 132 14.71 20.38 -7.17
N ILE A 133 13.49 20.72 -7.59
CA ILE A 133 13.16 22.01 -8.22
C ILE A 133 13.39 23.18 -7.23
N TYR A 134 13.13 22.96 -5.93
CA TYR A 134 13.34 23.95 -4.87
C TYR A 134 14.71 23.85 -4.19
N ASP A 135 15.67 23.11 -4.76
CA ASP A 135 17.02 22.86 -4.21
C ASP A 135 17.05 22.34 -2.76
N TYR A 136 16.07 21.52 -2.41
CA TYR A 136 16.03 20.75 -1.17
C TYR A 136 16.45 19.31 -1.45
N LYS A 137 17.43 18.79 -0.69
CA LYS A 137 17.97 17.43 -0.90
C LYS A 137 17.82 16.61 0.36
N GLU A 138 16.75 15.83 0.42
CA GLU A 138 16.54 14.83 1.46
C GLU A 138 16.46 13.44 0.81
N LYS A 139 17.13 12.46 1.41
CA LYS A 139 17.06 11.09 0.92
C LYS A 139 15.80 10.43 1.50
N PRO A 140 14.90 9.90 0.66
CA PRO A 140 13.70 9.26 1.17
C PRO A 140 14.05 7.98 1.94
N ASN A 141 13.38 7.76 3.06
CA ASN A 141 13.53 6.60 3.94
C ASN A 141 12.51 5.49 3.65
N PHE A 142 11.81 5.57 2.52
CA PHE A 142 10.84 4.59 2.07
C PHE A 142 11.37 3.76 0.89
N SER A 143 10.68 2.67 0.62
CA SER A 143 10.89 1.80 -0.53
C SER A 143 9.60 1.70 -1.35
N ILE A 144 9.73 1.31 -2.62
CA ILE A 144 8.61 1.13 -3.55
C ILE A 144 8.68 -0.28 -4.16
N ASN A 145 7.58 -1.01 -4.07
CA ASN A 145 7.45 -2.37 -4.61
C ASN A 145 6.45 -2.46 -5.76
N SER A 146 6.75 -3.33 -6.73
CA SER A 146 5.86 -3.68 -7.84
C SER A 146 4.71 -4.54 -7.32
N GLY A 147 3.50 -3.98 -7.31
CA GLY A 147 2.36 -4.56 -6.62
C GLY A 147 2.42 -4.46 -5.10
N ALA A 148 1.36 -4.90 -4.44
CA ALA A 148 1.24 -4.87 -2.99
C ALA A 148 2.31 -5.75 -2.32
N ARG A 149 3.11 -5.14 -1.45
CA ARG A 149 4.07 -5.78 -0.54
C ARG A 149 3.38 -6.26 0.72
N SER A 150 2.54 -5.46 1.33
CA SER A 150 1.86 -5.79 2.60
C SER A 150 0.59 -6.62 2.34
N ILE A 151 0.76 -7.73 1.61
CA ILE A 151 -0.31 -8.63 1.17
C ILE A 151 -0.23 -9.95 1.93
N PHE A 152 -1.37 -10.57 2.24
CA PHE A 152 -1.40 -11.86 2.91
C PHE A 152 -2.71 -12.61 2.65
N LEU A 153 -2.73 -13.90 3.00
CA LEU A 153 -3.92 -14.73 3.00
C LEU A 153 -4.52 -14.72 4.41
N VAL A 154 -5.83 -14.54 4.52
CA VAL A 154 -6.53 -14.64 5.81
C VAL A 154 -6.39 -16.04 6.39
N PRO A 155 -6.60 -17.15 5.64
CA PRO A 155 -6.36 -18.48 6.18
C PRO A 155 -4.88 -18.73 6.51
N LYS A 156 -4.63 -19.46 7.60
CA LYS A 156 -3.27 -19.89 7.96
C LYS A 156 -2.74 -20.88 6.92
N ILE A 157 -1.57 -20.57 6.35
CA ILE A 157 -0.93 -21.42 5.34
C ILE A 157 0.33 -22.17 5.86
N ALA A 158 0.58 -22.27 7.16
CA ALA A 158 1.79 -22.93 7.67
C ALA A 158 1.78 -24.49 7.68
N ASN A 159 0.80 -25.16 7.06
CA ASN A 159 0.69 -26.63 7.08
C ASN A 159 1.82 -27.32 6.28
N LYS A 160 2.53 -28.26 6.91
CA LYS A 160 3.64 -29.03 6.32
C LYS A 160 3.25 -29.80 5.05
N GLY A 161 2.09 -30.44 5.04
CA GLY A 161 1.61 -31.22 3.89
C GLY A 161 1.27 -30.35 2.69
N GLY A 162 0.65 -29.19 2.92
CA GLY A 162 0.41 -28.19 1.87
C GLY A 162 1.70 -27.67 1.25
N TYR A 163 2.70 -27.36 2.08
CA TYR A 163 4.02 -26.93 1.62
C TYR A 163 4.79 -28.04 0.89
N SER A 164 4.70 -29.28 1.33
CA SER A 164 5.30 -30.42 0.62
C SER A 164 4.77 -30.53 -0.81
N ARG A 165 3.46 -30.35 -1.01
CA ARG A 165 2.85 -30.31 -2.35
C ARG A 165 3.33 -29.12 -3.17
N LEU A 166 3.36 -27.92 -2.59
CA LEU A 166 3.86 -26.72 -3.28
C LEU A 166 5.32 -26.86 -3.71
N LYS A 167 6.21 -27.34 -2.83
CA LYS A 167 7.63 -27.57 -3.14
C LYS A 167 7.79 -28.53 -4.31
N LYS A 168 7.04 -29.65 -4.30
CA LYS A 168 7.06 -30.64 -5.38
C LYS A 168 6.55 -30.06 -6.70
N TYR A 169 5.45 -29.31 -6.66
CA TYR A 169 4.82 -28.73 -7.85
C TYR A 169 5.67 -27.62 -8.50
N LEU A 170 6.26 -26.73 -7.68
CA LEU A 170 7.06 -25.60 -8.16
C LEU A 170 8.54 -25.95 -8.36
N ASN A 171 8.98 -27.14 -7.95
CA ASN A 171 10.39 -27.52 -7.91
C ASN A 171 11.29 -26.46 -7.25
N MET A 172 10.82 -25.90 -6.13
CA MET A 172 11.47 -24.80 -5.41
C MET A 172 11.51 -25.08 -3.91
N GLN A 173 12.55 -24.59 -3.24
CA GLN A 173 12.57 -24.53 -1.79
C GLN A 173 11.74 -23.35 -1.31
N LEU A 174 10.69 -23.64 -0.54
CA LEU A 174 9.78 -22.67 0.06
C LEU A 174 9.53 -23.01 1.52
N ASP A 175 9.84 -22.11 2.44
CA ASP A 175 9.57 -22.35 3.86
C ASP A 175 8.16 -21.90 4.24
N PRO A 176 7.46 -22.63 5.13
CA PRO A 176 6.19 -22.18 5.68
C PRO A 176 6.34 -20.81 6.37
N PRO A 177 5.36 -19.90 6.24
CA PRO A 177 5.45 -18.59 6.85
C PRO A 177 5.29 -18.69 8.37
N ILE A 178 6.01 -17.83 9.08
CA ILE A 178 5.92 -17.70 10.54
C ILE A 178 4.84 -16.66 10.87
N SER A 179 4.75 -15.61 10.07
CA SER A 179 3.86 -14.47 10.22
C SER A 179 3.15 -14.12 8.91
N LEU A 180 2.11 -13.29 8.98
CA LEU A 180 1.42 -12.78 7.79
C LEU A 180 2.36 -12.00 6.87
N SER A 181 3.36 -11.29 7.42
CA SER A 181 4.36 -10.54 6.65
C SER A 181 5.20 -11.41 5.72
N ASP A 182 5.38 -12.69 6.05
CA ASP A 182 6.19 -13.64 5.28
C ASP A 182 5.48 -14.11 4.01
N HIS A 183 4.15 -13.98 3.95
CA HIS A 183 3.35 -14.44 2.81
C HIS A 183 3.77 -13.77 1.51
N TRP A 184 4.17 -12.50 1.55
CA TRP A 184 4.66 -11.79 0.37
C TRP A 184 5.85 -12.47 -0.32
N GLY A 185 6.81 -12.99 0.46
CA GLY A 185 7.96 -13.68 -0.09
C GLY A 185 7.53 -14.92 -0.87
N ILE A 186 6.60 -15.70 -0.31
CA ILE A 186 6.01 -16.87 -0.95
C ILE A 186 5.25 -16.48 -2.22
N PHE A 187 4.42 -15.44 -2.17
CA PHE A 187 3.64 -14.98 -3.33
C PHE A 187 4.54 -14.49 -4.45
N THR A 188 5.64 -13.81 -4.11
CA THR A 188 6.66 -13.35 -5.06
C THR A 188 7.36 -14.55 -5.70
N SER A 189 7.77 -15.55 -4.92
CA SER A 189 8.39 -16.78 -5.44
C SER A 189 7.46 -17.54 -6.38
N ILE A 190 6.19 -17.67 -6.04
CA ILE A 190 5.17 -18.31 -6.90
C ILE A 190 5.01 -17.52 -8.21
N SER A 191 4.80 -16.21 -8.11
CA SER A 191 4.54 -15.35 -9.26
C SER A 191 5.72 -15.28 -10.22
N ASN A 192 6.94 -15.38 -9.69
CA ASN A 192 8.17 -15.29 -10.47
C ASN A 192 8.69 -16.66 -10.95
N HIS A 193 7.93 -17.74 -10.71
CA HIS A 193 8.22 -19.04 -11.28
C HIS A 193 8.15 -18.98 -12.82
N PRO A 194 9.00 -19.70 -13.58
CA PRO A 194 9.03 -19.63 -15.05
C PRO A 194 7.67 -19.81 -15.74
N ASN A 195 6.79 -20.64 -15.18
CA ASN A 195 5.44 -20.87 -15.72
C ASN A 195 4.50 -19.65 -15.58
N TYR A 196 4.81 -18.71 -14.67
CA TYR A 196 3.89 -17.65 -14.26
C TYR A 196 4.45 -16.22 -14.41
N ILE A 197 5.77 -16.07 -14.54
CA ILE A 197 6.47 -14.76 -14.56
C ILE A 197 5.91 -13.75 -15.59
N ASN A 198 5.32 -14.22 -16.70
CA ASN A 198 4.77 -13.35 -17.73
C ASN A 198 3.27 -13.05 -17.56
N GLN A 199 2.58 -13.66 -16.60
CA GLN A 199 1.14 -13.47 -16.39
C GLN A 199 0.80 -12.13 -15.72
N TRP A 200 1.75 -11.57 -14.96
CA TRP A 200 1.58 -10.29 -14.29
C TRP A 200 2.86 -9.47 -14.36
N ASN A 201 2.75 -8.26 -14.91
CA ASN A 201 3.85 -7.31 -14.92
C ASN A 201 3.33 -5.90 -14.74
N ASN A 202 4.11 -5.10 -14.04
CA ASN A 202 3.91 -3.68 -13.88
C ASN A 202 4.78 -2.92 -14.88
N GLN A 203 4.17 -1.99 -15.60
CA GLN A 203 4.84 -1.14 -16.57
C GLN A 203 4.89 0.27 -16.01
N VAL A 204 6.12 0.78 -15.90
CA VAL A 204 6.39 2.13 -15.41
C VAL A 204 7.06 2.92 -16.52
N LEU A 205 6.60 4.15 -16.70
CA LEU A 205 7.20 5.10 -17.61
C LEU A 205 7.92 6.18 -16.80
N PHE A 206 9.24 6.17 -16.83
CA PHE A 206 10.07 7.20 -16.23
C PHE A 206 10.29 8.36 -17.18
N PHE A 207 10.29 9.57 -16.63
CA PHE A 207 10.68 10.78 -17.33
C PHE A 207 12.19 10.92 -17.27
N THR A 208 12.83 11.28 -18.39
CA THR A 208 14.27 11.51 -18.42
C THR A 208 14.62 12.89 -17.85
N LYS A 209 15.89 13.05 -17.44
CA LYS A 209 16.45 14.31 -16.95
C LYS A 209 16.13 15.52 -17.83
N SER A 210 16.10 15.34 -19.16
CA SER A 210 15.76 16.41 -20.12
C SER A 210 14.42 17.09 -19.87
N TRP A 211 13.47 16.42 -19.20
CA TRP A 211 12.22 17.06 -18.78
C TRP A 211 12.42 18.12 -17.70
N PHE A 212 13.51 18.09 -16.94
CA PHE A 212 13.69 18.91 -15.74
C PHE A 212 14.85 19.90 -15.87
N GLU A 213 15.55 19.93 -17.01
CA GLU A 213 16.61 20.91 -17.28
C GLU A 213 16.05 22.32 -17.49
N GLU A 214 14.84 22.44 -18.03
CA GLU A 214 14.19 23.74 -18.33
C GLU A 214 12.87 23.98 -17.56
N VAL A 215 12.47 23.05 -16.68
CA VAL A 215 11.23 23.18 -15.90
C VAL A 215 11.40 24.22 -14.82
N ASN A 216 10.72 25.34 -15.00
CA ASN A 216 10.58 26.37 -13.99
C ASN A 216 9.26 27.13 -14.20
N CYS A 217 8.90 27.96 -13.22
CA CYS A 217 7.67 28.75 -13.26
C CYS A 217 7.75 29.95 -14.22
N THR A 218 8.92 30.28 -14.78
CA THR A 218 9.14 31.46 -15.60
C THR A 218 9.22 31.17 -17.10
N ASN A 219 9.45 29.91 -17.51
CA ASN A 219 9.51 29.48 -18.90
C ASN A 219 8.10 29.13 -19.41
N PRO A 220 7.51 29.93 -20.34
CA PRO A 220 6.12 29.72 -20.78
C PRO A 220 5.87 28.37 -21.46
N ASN A 221 6.89 27.77 -22.09
CA ASN A 221 6.75 26.46 -22.74
C ASN A 221 6.61 25.32 -21.70
N TRP A 222 7.25 25.47 -20.54
CA TRP A 222 7.29 24.44 -19.48
C TRP A 222 6.34 24.72 -18.32
N PHE A 223 5.81 25.94 -18.21
CA PHE A 223 4.82 26.31 -17.20
C PHE A 223 3.61 25.36 -17.12
N PRO A 224 3.01 24.87 -18.24
CA PRO A 224 1.92 23.89 -18.15
C PRO A 224 2.30 22.60 -17.41
N PHE A 225 3.53 22.12 -17.62
CA PHE A 225 4.06 20.93 -16.95
C PHE A 225 4.35 21.19 -15.48
N PHE A 226 5.02 22.31 -15.18
CA PHE A 226 5.28 22.73 -13.80
C PHE A 226 3.97 22.85 -12.99
N ASN A 227 2.95 23.50 -13.56
CA ASN A 227 1.65 23.66 -12.93
C ASN A 227 0.94 22.30 -12.74
N PHE A 228 1.01 21.42 -13.73
CA PHE A 228 0.51 20.06 -13.60
C PHE A 228 1.20 19.30 -12.47
N LEU A 229 2.55 19.34 -12.38
CA LEU A 229 3.31 18.69 -11.31
C LEU A 229 2.95 19.26 -9.94
N SER A 230 2.83 20.58 -9.81
CA SER A 230 2.44 21.23 -8.56
C SER A 230 1.03 20.82 -8.13
N LYS A 231 0.08 20.75 -9.06
CA LYS A 231 -1.27 20.25 -8.79
C LYS A 231 -1.27 18.77 -8.43
N ALA A 232 -0.50 17.94 -9.12
CA ALA A 232 -0.40 16.51 -8.84
C ALA A 232 0.25 16.24 -7.47
N TYR A 233 1.33 16.95 -7.15
CA TYR A 233 1.99 16.94 -5.85
C TYR A 233 1.03 17.38 -4.76
N HIS A 234 0.33 18.51 -4.95
CA HIS A 234 -0.71 18.97 -4.04
C HIS A 234 -1.77 17.88 -3.86
N ASN A 235 -2.39 17.34 -4.91
CA ASN A 235 -3.42 16.30 -4.78
C ASN A 235 -2.94 15.02 -4.08
N GLN A 236 -1.66 14.63 -4.23
CA GLN A 236 -1.09 13.48 -3.51
C GLN A 236 -0.78 13.78 -2.04
N LEU A 237 -0.54 15.06 -1.71
CA LEU A 237 -0.28 15.52 -0.36
C LEU A 237 -1.52 16.02 0.37
N THR A 238 -2.53 16.57 -0.29
CA THR A 238 -3.68 17.28 0.32
C THR A 238 -4.56 16.39 1.19
N PRO A 239 -4.83 15.11 0.83
CA PRO A 239 -5.42 14.18 1.78
C PRO A 239 -4.55 14.01 3.04
N GLY A 240 -3.23 14.10 2.88
CA GLY A 240 -2.14 13.98 3.87
C GLY A 240 -1.88 15.22 4.73
N TYR A 241 -1.25 16.27 4.19
CA TYR A 241 -0.59 17.38 4.87
C TYR A 241 -1.53 18.50 5.35
N SER A 242 -2.49 18.97 4.54
CA SER A 242 -3.47 19.96 5.03
C SER A 242 -4.38 19.37 6.11
N ASN A 243 -4.54 18.05 6.09
CA ASN A 243 -5.20 17.31 7.15
C ASN A 243 -4.24 16.95 8.29
N PHE A 244 -2.92 16.80 8.06
CA PHE A 244 -1.97 16.35 9.08
C PHE A 244 -1.92 17.30 10.28
N TYR A 245 -1.64 18.58 10.08
CA TYR A 245 -1.59 19.53 11.21
C TYR A 245 -2.94 19.65 11.91
N ASN A 246 -4.04 19.73 11.15
CA ASN A 246 -5.38 19.75 11.73
C ASN A 246 -5.69 18.44 12.50
N PHE A 247 -5.20 17.31 12.01
CA PHE A 247 -5.31 16.01 12.65
C PHE A 247 -4.52 15.94 13.94
N GLU A 248 -3.27 16.40 13.94
CA GLU A 248 -2.44 16.48 15.14
C GLU A 248 -3.06 17.40 16.19
N LEU A 249 -3.53 18.60 15.79
CA LEU A 249 -4.20 19.52 16.70
C LEU A 249 -5.49 18.93 17.26
N THR A 250 -6.30 18.26 16.42
CA THR A 250 -7.52 17.58 16.88
C THR A 250 -7.18 16.43 17.84
N TRP A 251 -6.11 15.68 17.55
CA TRP A 251 -5.64 14.61 18.41
C TRP A 251 -5.23 15.12 19.79
N GLN A 252 -4.58 16.29 19.88
CA GLN A 252 -4.24 16.91 21.17
C GLN A 252 -5.50 17.30 21.99
N GLU A 253 -6.57 17.77 21.34
CA GLU A 253 -7.84 18.03 22.04
C GLU A 253 -8.46 16.72 22.57
N PHE A 254 -8.41 15.63 21.80
CA PHE A 254 -8.87 14.32 22.24
C PHE A 254 -8.06 13.80 23.42
N MET A 255 -6.75 13.97 23.40
CA MET A 255 -5.87 13.65 24.53
C MET A 255 -6.26 14.43 25.80
N THR A 256 -6.62 15.71 25.64
CA THR A 256 -7.10 16.54 26.74
C THR A 256 -8.41 16.01 27.31
N ALA A 257 -9.38 15.67 26.45
CA ALA A 257 -10.65 15.08 26.87
C ALA A 257 -10.49 13.75 27.62
N ILE A 258 -9.58 12.89 27.15
CA ILE A 258 -9.21 11.63 27.83
C ILE A 258 -8.62 11.93 29.22
N GLY A 259 -7.71 12.90 29.31
CA GLY A 259 -7.09 13.33 30.56
C GLY A 259 -8.09 13.90 31.57
N CYS A 260 -9.06 14.72 31.12
CA CYS A 260 -10.13 15.26 31.98
C CYS A 260 -11.03 14.18 32.58
N ARG A 261 -11.12 13.00 31.94
CA ARG A 261 -11.84 11.82 32.47
C ARG A 261 -10.97 10.94 33.37
N ASN A 262 -9.75 11.36 33.70
CA ASN A 262 -8.76 10.60 34.45
C ASN A 262 -8.44 9.22 33.85
N LEU A 263 -8.67 9.04 32.54
CA LEU A 263 -8.28 7.84 31.84
C LEU A 263 -6.76 7.85 31.64
N LYS A 264 -6.10 6.73 31.93
CA LYS A 264 -4.66 6.55 31.78
C LYS A 264 -4.35 5.42 30.79
N PRO A 265 -4.75 5.55 29.52
CA PRO A 265 -4.49 4.52 28.51
C PRO A 265 -2.99 4.37 28.28
N ARG A 266 -2.56 3.15 27.94
CA ARG A 266 -1.16 2.88 27.64
C ARG A 266 -0.74 3.57 26.33
N PRO A 267 0.54 3.94 26.18
CA PRO A 267 1.05 4.57 24.94
C PRO A 267 0.71 3.78 23.68
N TYR A 268 0.79 2.44 23.70
CA TYR A 268 0.45 1.58 22.56
C TYR A 268 -1.04 1.72 22.15
N ILE A 269 -1.95 1.79 23.11
CA ILE A 269 -3.39 1.92 22.87
C ILE A 269 -3.70 3.30 22.29
N LEU A 270 -3.07 4.36 22.82
CA LEU A 270 -3.17 5.71 22.27
C LEU A 270 -2.67 5.78 20.81
N SER A 271 -1.49 5.23 20.54
CA SER A 271 -0.93 5.14 19.19
C SER A 271 -1.85 4.36 18.24
N THR A 272 -2.46 3.28 18.72
CA THR A 272 -3.41 2.49 17.93
C THR A 272 -4.69 3.26 17.64
N ALA A 273 -5.26 3.95 18.63
CA ALA A 273 -6.45 4.79 18.44
C ALA A 273 -6.17 5.92 17.44
N LYS A 274 -5.03 6.61 17.55
CA LYS A 274 -4.58 7.61 16.58
C LYS A 274 -4.46 7.02 15.18
N HIS A 275 -3.83 5.85 15.05
CA HIS A 275 -3.68 5.17 13.76
C HIS A 275 -5.02 4.80 13.12
N LEU A 276 -5.97 4.29 13.90
CA LEU A 276 -7.33 3.96 13.43
C LEU A 276 -8.12 5.20 12.97
N LEU A 277 -7.95 6.34 13.64
CA LEU A 277 -8.50 7.62 13.17
C LEU A 277 -7.82 8.07 11.87
N ALA A 278 -6.49 7.93 11.77
CA ALA A 278 -5.73 8.23 10.56
C ALA A 278 -6.17 7.37 9.36
N ILE A 279 -6.52 6.10 9.58
CA ILE A 279 -7.13 5.24 8.54
C ILE A 279 -8.48 5.81 8.09
N ALA A 280 -9.35 6.19 9.03
CA ALA A 280 -10.68 6.69 8.72
C ALA A 280 -10.70 8.04 7.98
N VAL A 281 -9.69 8.90 8.17
CA VAL A 281 -9.51 10.12 7.34
C VAL A 281 -8.77 9.87 6.02
N GLY A 282 -8.32 8.64 5.76
CA GLY A 282 -7.56 8.29 4.56
C GLY A 282 -6.10 8.75 4.57
N LEU A 283 -5.54 9.08 5.74
CA LEU A 283 -4.13 9.44 5.90
C LEU A 283 -3.23 8.21 5.80
N LEU A 284 -3.65 7.10 6.40
CA LEU A 284 -2.93 5.83 6.43
C LEU A 284 -3.79 4.70 5.87
N PRO A 285 -3.20 3.64 5.31
CA PRO A 285 -3.97 2.52 4.80
C PRO A 285 -4.41 1.59 5.94
N GLY A 286 -5.61 1.03 5.81
CA GLY A 286 -5.98 -0.23 6.45
C GLY A 286 -5.84 -1.37 5.46
N PHE A 287 -6.55 -2.48 5.68
CA PHE A 287 -6.58 -3.61 4.75
C PHE A 287 -7.97 -3.80 4.15
N SER A 288 -8.05 -4.18 2.88
CA SER A 288 -9.29 -4.64 2.22
C SER A 288 -9.07 -6.00 1.59
N SER A 289 -10.16 -6.72 1.33
CA SER A 289 -10.07 -7.93 0.51
C SER A 289 -9.61 -7.60 -0.91
N ALA A 290 -8.87 -8.50 -1.54
CA ALA A 290 -8.40 -8.36 -2.91
C ALA A 290 -9.44 -8.87 -3.90
N ASN A 291 -9.84 -7.99 -4.83
CA ASN A 291 -10.76 -8.31 -5.91
C ASN A 291 -10.08 -9.13 -7.02
N LEU A 292 -10.84 -9.45 -8.07
CA LEU A 292 -10.38 -10.26 -9.20
C LEU A 292 -9.69 -9.45 -10.31
N GLU A 293 -9.54 -8.13 -10.16
CA GLU A 293 -9.01 -7.25 -11.20
C GLU A 293 -7.49 -7.37 -11.40
N GLN A 294 -6.80 -8.06 -10.47
CA GLN A 294 -5.35 -8.31 -10.52
C GLN A 294 -4.51 -7.04 -10.74
N ILE A 295 -4.98 -5.88 -10.28
CA ILE A 295 -4.25 -4.60 -10.41
C ILE A 295 -3.08 -4.55 -9.41
N ILE A 296 -3.31 -5.09 -8.21
CA ILE A 296 -2.38 -5.01 -7.08
C ILE A 296 -1.40 -6.19 -6.99
N ALA A 297 -1.79 -7.34 -7.52
CA ALA A 297 -1.09 -8.61 -7.41
C ALA A 297 -1.69 -9.63 -8.39
N PRO A 298 -0.98 -10.72 -8.72
CA PRO A 298 -1.50 -11.84 -9.51
C PRO A 298 -2.47 -12.72 -8.70
N THR A 299 -3.56 -12.14 -8.19
CA THR A 299 -4.46 -12.78 -7.22
C THR A 299 -5.09 -14.06 -7.74
N LYS A 300 -5.37 -14.15 -9.05
CA LYS A 300 -5.99 -15.34 -9.66
C LYS A 300 -5.11 -16.57 -9.50
N ILE A 301 -3.89 -16.53 -10.02
CA ILE A 301 -2.97 -17.67 -9.96
C ILE A 301 -2.55 -18.00 -8.52
N LEU A 302 -2.42 -16.99 -7.66
CA LEU A 302 -2.17 -17.23 -6.23
C LEU A 302 -3.32 -18.05 -5.61
N LYS A 303 -4.58 -17.61 -5.81
CA LYS A 303 -5.76 -18.31 -5.29
C LYS A 303 -5.86 -19.73 -5.84
N GLU A 304 -5.69 -19.92 -7.15
CA GLU A 304 -5.69 -21.24 -7.80
C GLU A 304 -4.63 -22.17 -7.21
N ILE A 305 -3.37 -21.73 -7.08
CA ILE A 305 -2.30 -22.55 -6.51
C ILE A 305 -2.60 -22.95 -5.06
N PHE A 306 -3.12 -22.04 -4.25
CA PHE A 306 -3.46 -22.37 -2.86
C PHE A 306 -4.67 -23.31 -2.75
N ILE A 307 -5.62 -23.25 -3.67
CA ILE A 307 -6.77 -24.15 -3.67
C ILE A 307 -6.40 -25.52 -4.26
N ASP A 308 -5.78 -25.55 -5.43
CA ASP A 308 -5.60 -26.77 -6.21
C ASP A 308 -4.36 -27.57 -5.82
N ILE A 309 -3.27 -26.89 -5.46
CA ILE A 309 -2.00 -27.55 -5.14
C ILE A 309 -1.82 -27.64 -3.62
N TYR A 310 -1.92 -26.51 -2.93
CA TYR A 310 -1.78 -26.50 -1.48
C TYR A 310 -2.96 -27.20 -0.79
N LYS A 311 -4.13 -27.31 -1.43
CA LYS A 311 -5.37 -27.89 -0.89
C LYS A 311 -5.89 -27.12 0.33
N LEU A 312 -5.98 -25.79 0.19
CA LEU A 312 -6.52 -24.93 1.24
C LEU A 312 -7.98 -25.32 1.56
N LYS A 313 -8.29 -25.46 2.86
CA LYS A 313 -9.62 -25.84 3.32
C LYS A 313 -10.65 -24.71 3.15
N TYR A 314 -10.23 -23.47 3.37
CA TYR A 314 -11.06 -22.27 3.41
C TYR A 314 -11.00 -21.48 2.11
N LEU A 315 -11.86 -20.46 2.00
CA LEU A 315 -11.77 -19.44 0.94
C LEU A 315 -10.37 -18.82 0.91
N PRO A 316 -9.76 -18.64 -0.27
CA PRO A 316 -8.42 -18.05 -0.39
C PRO A 316 -8.50 -16.51 -0.33
N THR A 317 -9.14 -15.97 0.72
CA THR A 317 -9.32 -14.54 0.90
C THR A 317 -7.96 -13.87 1.10
N ILE A 318 -7.54 -13.07 0.12
CA ILE A 318 -6.30 -12.29 0.15
C ILE A 318 -6.64 -10.88 0.63
N MET A 319 -5.84 -10.33 1.55
CA MET A 319 -5.94 -8.95 2.02
C MET A 319 -4.77 -8.13 1.51
N HIS A 320 -5.01 -6.84 1.24
CA HIS A 320 -3.98 -5.90 0.81
C HIS A 320 -4.23 -4.50 1.38
N PRO A 321 -3.24 -3.59 1.39
CA PRO A 321 -3.42 -2.24 1.86
C PRO A 321 -4.41 -1.48 1.00
N SER A 322 -5.28 -0.69 1.63
CA SER A 322 -6.26 0.15 0.94
C SER A 322 -6.66 1.33 1.80
N TYR A 323 -7.25 2.34 1.18
CA TYR A 323 -7.64 3.58 1.83
C TYR A 323 -9.13 3.66 2.05
N PHE A 324 -9.51 4.21 3.19
CA PHE A 324 -10.91 4.44 3.48
C PHE A 324 -11.40 5.57 2.57
N ASN A 325 -12.52 5.34 1.91
CA ASN A 325 -13.17 6.35 1.12
C ASN A 325 -14.64 6.39 1.54
N ILE A 326 -15.04 7.46 2.21
CA ILE A 326 -16.42 7.64 2.71
C ILE A 326 -17.48 7.65 1.60
N GLN A 327 -17.07 7.94 0.35
CA GLN A 327 -17.95 7.90 -0.81
C GLN A 327 -18.17 6.45 -1.30
N LYS A 328 -17.30 5.51 -0.92
CA LYS A 328 -17.41 4.09 -1.24
C LYS A 328 -17.98 3.34 -0.04
N ASN A 329 -18.77 2.30 -0.30
CA ASN A 329 -19.32 1.44 0.77
C ASN A 329 -18.41 0.24 1.09
N THR A 330 -17.10 0.36 0.84
CA THR A 330 -16.14 -0.73 1.06
C THR A 330 -15.51 -0.56 2.43
N PRO A 331 -15.64 -1.54 3.34
CA PRO A 331 -15.02 -1.46 4.65
C PRO A 331 -13.50 -1.63 4.54
N LEU A 332 -12.80 -1.15 5.57
CA LEU A 332 -11.41 -1.49 5.83
C LEU A 332 -11.29 -2.28 7.13
N TYR A 333 -10.19 -3.00 7.24
CA TYR A 333 -9.87 -3.86 8.36
C TYR A 333 -8.50 -3.50 8.93
N TYR A 334 -8.41 -3.45 10.24
CA TYR A 334 -7.17 -3.34 10.99
C TYR A 334 -7.09 -4.48 11.99
N SER A 335 -5.91 -5.00 12.29
CA SER A 335 -5.74 -6.11 13.23
C SER A 335 -4.70 -5.78 14.29
N LEU A 336 -5.06 -5.95 15.56
CA LEU A 336 -4.10 -5.84 16.67
C LEU A 336 -3.08 -6.97 16.67
N SER A 337 -3.40 -8.13 16.07
CA SER A 337 -2.46 -9.23 15.85
C SER A 337 -1.50 -8.99 14.67
N PHE A 338 -1.77 -7.96 13.85
CA PHE A 338 -0.93 -7.58 12.72
C PHE A 338 -0.81 -6.04 12.63
N PRO A 339 -0.15 -5.41 13.62
CA PRO A 339 -0.15 -3.96 13.73
C PRO A 339 0.70 -3.28 12.65
N SER A 340 0.11 -2.32 11.94
CA SER A 340 0.77 -1.45 10.95
C SER A 340 0.99 -0.03 11.47
N ILE A 341 1.05 0.15 12.79
CA ILE A 341 1.16 1.46 13.45
C ILE A 341 2.44 2.18 12.99
N LEU A 342 2.29 3.37 12.41
CA LEU A 342 3.41 4.21 11.98
C LEU A 342 4.12 4.88 13.18
N GLU A 343 3.36 5.45 14.11
CA GLU A 343 3.88 6.25 15.22
C GLU A 343 3.67 5.58 16.58
N GLY A 344 4.74 5.50 17.38
CA GLY A 344 4.68 5.04 18.76
C GLY A 344 5.60 3.87 19.07
N LEU A 345 5.59 3.48 20.35
CA LEU A 345 6.40 2.36 20.83
C LEU A 345 5.85 1.04 20.24
N PRO A 346 6.72 0.18 19.66
CA PRO A 346 6.31 -1.18 19.31
C PRO A 346 5.78 -1.89 20.56
N MET A 347 4.82 -2.82 20.40
CA MET A 347 4.24 -3.57 21.51
C MET A 347 5.31 -3.96 22.55
N ASN A 348 5.11 -3.52 23.80
CA ASN A 348 5.87 -4.06 24.91
C ASN A 348 5.59 -5.57 24.98
N LYS A 349 6.63 -6.38 25.20
CA LYS A 349 6.56 -7.85 25.30
C LYS A 349 5.71 -8.37 26.46
N GLU A 350 5.01 -7.51 27.19
CA GLU A 350 4.13 -7.98 28.26
C GLU A 350 2.92 -8.69 27.64
N PRO A 351 2.67 -9.96 28.02
CA PRO A 351 1.56 -10.73 27.51
C PRO A 351 0.26 -10.18 28.11
N ARG A 352 -0.37 -9.21 27.45
CA ARG A 352 -1.77 -8.87 27.70
C ARG A 352 -2.66 -9.45 26.61
N ASP A 353 -3.88 -9.79 27.04
CA ASP A 353 -4.92 -10.35 26.20
C ASP A 353 -5.48 -9.30 25.23
N ILE A 354 -5.53 -9.65 23.94
CA ILE A 354 -5.96 -8.77 22.85
C ILE A 354 -7.40 -8.28 23.04
N LEU A 355 -8.27 -9.08 23.66
CA LEU A 355 -9.63 -8.64 24.01
C LEU A 355 -9.61 -7.44 24.96
N THR A 356 -8.70 -7.43 25.93
CA THR A 356 -8.58 -6.31 26.88
C THR A 356 -8.16 -5.04 26.14
N ASP A 357 -7.21 -5.15 25.21
CA ASP A 357 -6.79 -4.04 24.36
C ASP A 357 -7.94 -3.50 23.49
N GLN A 358 -8.80 -4.37 22.95
CA GLN A 358 -9.99 -3.95 22.20
C GLN A 358 -11.02 -3.22 23.06
N ARG A 359 -11.26 -3.68 24.30
CA ARG A 359 -12.16 -3.00 25.24
C ARG A 359 -11.60 -1.63 25.64
N GLU A 360 -10.31 -1.54 25.95
CA GLU A 360 -9.65 -0.25 26.22
C GLU A 360 -9.79 0.70 25.03
N LEU A 361 -9.57 0.23 23.79
CA LEU A 361 -9.79 1.03 22.58
C LEU A 361 -11.25 1.49 22.44
N LYS A 362 -12.22 0.60 22.65
CA LYS A 362 -13.65 0.93 22.57
C LYS A 362 -14.01 2.06 23.55
N ILE A 363 -13.57 1.95 24.81
CA ILE A 363 -13.77 2.99 25.83
C ILE A 363 -13.18 4.33 25.37
N LEU A 364 -11.98 4.33 24.78
CA LEU A 364 -11.38 5.55 24.24
C LEU A 364 -12.20 6.13 23.09
N PHE A 365 -12.62 5.32 22.12
CA PHE A 365 -13.45 5.78 21.00
C PHE A 365 -14.79 6.36 21.47
N ASP A 366 -15.45 5.71 22.43
CA ASP A 366 -16.69 6.20 23.00
C ASP A 366 -16.47 7.50 23.78
N THR A 367 -15.36 7.61 24.52
CA THR A 367 -14.98 8.85 25.22
C THR A 367 -14.75 9.99 24.22
N ILE A 368 -13.98 9.74 23.17
CA ILE A 368 -13.70 10.76 22.14
C ILE A 368 -14.99 11.17 21.43
N LYS A 369 -15.81 10.21 21.02
CA LYS A 369 -17.10 10.44 20.37
C LYS A 369 -18.05 11.26 21.23
N ASN A 370 -18.14 10.97 22.53
CA ASN A 370 -19.02 11.72 23.44
C ASN A 370 -18.58 13.17 23.64
N ASN A 371 -17.30 13.48 23.40
CA ASN A 371 -16.77 14.85 23.49
C ASN A 371 -16.63 15.53 22.13
N SER A 372 -16.87 14.83 21.00
CA SER A 372 -16.59 15.36 19.66
C SER A 372 -17.49 16.54 19.25
N SER A 373 -18.67 16.67 19.85
CA SER A 373 -19.59 17.79 19.60
C SER A 373 -19.00 19.13 19.98
N HIS A 374 -18.24 19.21 21.09
CA HIS A 374 -17.56 20.42 21.55
C HIS A 374 -16.49 20.91 20.58
N TYR A 375 -15.87 19.99 19.83
CA TYR A 375 -14.79 20.30 18.90
C TYR A 375 -15.26 20.46 17.45
N LYS A 376 -16.54 20.19 17.16
CA LYS A 376 -17.09 20.17 15.79
C LYS A 376 -16.98 21.52 15.09
N GLN A 377 -17.06 22.63 15.82
CA GLN A 377 -16.87 23.97 15.25
C GLN A 377 -15.41 24.24 14.84
N LYS A 378 -14.44 23.78 15.65
CA LYS A 378 -13.00 24.00 15.43
C LYS A 378 -12.45 23.01 14.39
N PHE A 379 -12.94 21.77 14.38
CA PHE A 379 -12.43 20.67 13.57
C PHE A 379 -13.57 19.84 12.90
N PRO A 380 -14.34 20.43 11.98
CA PRO A 380 -15.57 19.82 11.45
C PRO A 380 -15.32 18.49 10.73
N ARG A 381 -14.24 18.38 9.94
CA ARG A 381 -13.95 17.18 9.12
C ARG A 381 -13.68 15.93 9.96
N ILE A 382 -12.84 16.05 10.99
CA ILE A 382 -12.49 14.90 11.85
C ILE A 382 -13.65 14.56 12.78
N CYS A 383 -14.34 15.57 13.31
CA CYS A 383 -15.50 15.33 14.17
C CYS A 383 -16.66 14.68 13.40
N GLN A 384 -16.83 15.00 12.10
CA GLN A 384 -17.82 14.36 11.23
C GLN A 384 -17.57 12.86 11.02
N LEU A 385 -16.33 12.36 11.22
CA LEU A 385 -16.06 10.92 11.16
C LEU A 385 -16.86 10.16 12.22
N PHE A 386 -17.02 10.71 13.42
CA PHE A 386 -17.78 10.06 14.48
C PHE A 386 -19.28 9.96 14.16
N ASP A 387 -19.77 10.79 13.24
CA ASP A 387 -21.14 10.72 12.73
C ASP A 387 -21.26 9.71 11.58
N THR A 388 -20.21 9.55 10.76
CA THR A 388 -20.26 8.88 9.45
C THR A 388 -19.50 7.55 9.35
N VAL A 389 -18.65 7.23 10.33
CA VAL A 389 -17.82 6.02 10.39
C VAL A 389 -18.19 5.17 11.62
N ASN A 390 -18.28 3.86 11.41
CA ASN A 390 -18.44 2.83 12.43
C ASN A 390 -17.14 2.05 12.63
N TYR A 391 -16.78 1.84 13.89
CA TYR A 391 -15.70 0.93 14.31
C TYR A 391 -16.33 -0.29 14.98
N ASN A 392 -16.34 -1.42 14.29
CA ASN A 392 -16.83 -2.68 14.82
C ASN A 392 -15.66 -3.58 15.20
N PHE A 393 -15.62 -4.03 16.44
CA PHE A 393 -14.54 -4.83 17.00
C PHE A 393 -14.92 -6.31 16.95
N TYR A 394 -13.99 -7.15 16.51
CA TYR A 394 -14.16 -8.59 16.37
C TYR A 394 -13.00 -9.35 16.99
N HIS A 395 -13.30 -10.50 17.57
CA HIS A 395 -12.31 -11.40 18.16
C HIS A 395 -12.69 -12.87 17.94
N ASN A 396 -11.71 -13.77 17.97
CA ASN A 396 -11.96 -15.21 17.76
C ASN A 396 -12.66 -15.84 18.98
N ASN A 397 -12.32 -15.37 20.18
CA ASN A 397 -12.95 -15.79 21.43
C ASN A 397 -14.21 -14.97 21.70
N ILE A 398 -15.18 -15.59 22.38
CA ILE A 398 -16.39 -14.93 22.87
C ILE A 398 -16.00 -13.93 23.96
N ASP A 399 -16.49 -12.70 23.82
CA ASP A 399 -16.37 -11.68 24.84
C ASP A 399 -17.44 -11.86 25.93
N ALA A 400 -17.01 -12.02 27.19
CA ALA A 400 -17.90 -12.17 28.34
C ALA A 400 -18.86 -10.97 28.51
N TYR A 401 -18.45 -9.76 28.12
CA TYR A 401 -19.24 -8.54 28.23
C TYR A 401 -20.09 -8.24 26.98
N LYS A 402 -19.95 -9.04 25.92
CA LYS A 402 -20.66 -8.88 24.63
C LYS A 402 -20.48 -7.49 23.99
N GLU A 403 -19.37 -6.81 24.28
CA GLU A 403 -19.02 -5.52 23.67
C GLU A 403 -18.23 -5.66 22.38
N ILE A 404 -17.53 -6.80 22.24
CA ILE A 404 -16.74 -7.22 21.08
C ILE A 404 -17.46 -8.38 20.39
N GLY A 405 -17.68 -8.26 19.08
CA GLY A 405 -18.32 -9.29 18.27
C GLY A 405 -17.43 -10.51 18.06
N ILE A 406 -18.03 -11.67 17.79
CA ILE A 406 -17.25 -12.85 17.40
C ILE A 406 -16.86 -12.76 15.93
N ALA A 407 -15.64 -13.17 15.57
CA ALA A 407 -15.09 -13.07 14.22
C ALA A 407 -15.96 -13.73 13.14
N LEU A 408 -16.77 -14.74 13.48
CA LEU A 408 -17.73 -15.36 12.57
C LEU A 408 -18.77 -14.35 12.04
N GLU A 409 -19.07 -13.29 12.78
CA GLU A 409 -20.07 -12.29 12.42
C GLU A 409 -19.54 -11.20 11.49
N ILE A 410 -18.23 -11.15 11.24
CA ILE A 410 -17.62 -10.09 10.42
C ILE A 410 -18.14 -10.09 8.98
N THR A 411 -18.64 -11.24 8.52
CA THR A 411 -19.21 -11.45 7.19
C THR A 411 -20.71 -11.17 7.09
N LYS A 412 -21.40 -10.96 8.23
CA LYS A 412 -22.83 -10.59 8.23
C LYS A 412 -23.01 -9.20 7.61
N GLY A 413 -23.97 -9.06 6.68
CA GLY A 413 -24.29 -7.77 6.05
C GLY A 413 -23.51 -7.44 4.77
N ALA A 414 -23.18 -8.46 3.96
CA ALA A 414 -22.45 -8.36 2.69
C ALA A 414 -20.99 -7.88 2.85
N SER A 415 -20.08 -8.81 3.14
CA SER A 415 -18.66 -8.53 3.23
C SER A 415 -17.95 -8.79 1.90
N ASP A 416 -17.19 -7.80 1.45
CA ASP A 416 -16.07 -7.91 0.50
C ASP A 416 -15.13 -9.11 0.76
N LEU A 417 -15.05 -9.58 2.01
CA LEU A 417 -14.34 -10.80 2.41
C LEU A 417 -14.83 -12.09 1.75
N LEU A 418 -16.05 -12.09 1.18
CA LEU A 418 -16.69 -13.25 0.53
C LEU A 418 -16.69 -13.18 -1.00
N TRP A 419 -15.95 -12.24 -1.62
CA TRP A 419 -15.88 -12.14 -3.09
C TRP A 419 -15.53 -13.46 -3.79
N ASP A 420 -14.68 -14.26 -3.14
CA ASP A 420 -14.22 -15.55 -3.64
C ASP A 420 -15.25 -16.68 -3.52
N GLN A 421 -16.36 -16.49 -2.80
CA GLN A 421 -17.41 -17.52 -2.67
C GLN A 421 -18.00 -17.90 -4.02
N SER A 422 -18.12 -16.93 -4.94
CA SER A 422 -18.62 -17.17 -6.30
C SER A 422 -17.73 -18.12 -7.11
N LEU A 423 -16.41 -18.07 -6.88
CA LEU A 423 -15.42 -18.93 -7.55
C LEU A 423 -15.24 -20.26 -6.82
N PHE A 424 -15.43 -20.28 -5.51
CA PHE A 424 -15.21 -21.43 -4.66
C PHE A 424 -16.43 -21.69 -3.75
N PRO A 425 -17.59 -22.09 -4.32
CA PRO A 425 -18.86 -22.16 -3.59
C PRO A 425 -18.87 -23.14 -2.42
N ASN A 426 -18.01 -24.17 -2.46
CA ASN A 426 -17.92 -25.22 -1.44
C ASN A 426 -16.90 -24.91 -0.32
N LYS A 427 -16.43 -23.67 -0.22
CA LYS A 427 -15.42 -23.25 0.75
C LYS A 427 -16.01 -22.25 1.73
N ASP A 428 -15.69 -22.43 3.01
CA ASP A 428 -16.09 -21.49 4.06
C ASP A 428 -15.04 -20.39 4.26
N PHE A 429 -15.48 -19.24 4.75
CA PHE A 429 -14.58 -18.19 5.22
C PHE A 429 -13.80 -18.60 6.49
N CYS A 430 -12.51 -18.27 6.56
CA CYS A 430 -11.65 -18.64 7.70
C CYS A 430 -11.79 -17.65 8.87
N TYR A 431 -12.87 -17.77 9.63
CA TYR A 431 -13.12 -16.90 10.79
C TYR A 431 -12.14 -17.11 11.96
N THR A 432 -11.40 -18.22 12.00
CA THR A 432 -10.39 -18.52 13.04
C THR A 432 -8.99 -17.99 12.70
N SER A 433 -8.87 -17.10 11.72
CA SER A 433 -7.59 -16.52 11.32
C SER A 433 -6.92 -15.73 12.45
N SER A 434 -5.59 -15.72 12.49
CA SER A 434 -4.83 -14.83 13.38
C SER A 434 -5.06 -13.36 13.06
N PHE A 435 -5.35 -13.00 11.80
CA PHE A 435 -5.70 -11.62 11.44
C PHE A 435 -7.01 -11.17 12.10
N LEU A 436 -7.98 -12.09 12.25
CA LEU A 436 -9.28 -11.80 12.85
C LEU A 436 -9.24 -11.78 14.38
N ASN A 437 -8.13 -12.24 14.97
CA ASN A 437 -7.88 -12.16 16.40
C ASN A 437 -7.54 -10.72 16.80
N GLY A 438 -8.54 -9.93 17.18
CA GLY A 438 -8.37 -8.51 17.45
C GLY A 438 -8.59 -7.62 16.24
N CYS A 439 -9.52 -7.99 15.35
CA CYS A 439 -9.81 -7.22 14.14
C CYS A 439 -10.80 -6.08 14.41
N ILE A 440 -10.61 -4.96 13.72
CA ILE A 440 -11.43 -3.77 13.79
C ILE A 440 -11.87 -3.46 12.36
N LYS A 441 -13.17 -3.57 12.09
CA LYS A 441 -13.79 -3.17 10.82
C LYS A 441 -14.16 -1.70 10.89
N ILE A 442 -13.62 -0.93 9.96
CA ILE A 442 -13.88 0.50 9.76
C ILE A 442 -14.82 0.59 8.55
N SER A 443 -16.04 1.06 8.76
CA SER A 443 -17.06 1.10 7.70
C SER A 443 -17.87 2.38 7.77
N LYS A 444 -18.52 2.74 6.66
CA LYS A 444 -19.50 3.82 6.66
C LYS A 444 -20.71 3.41 7.52
N LYS A 445 -21.29 4.36 8.25
CA LYS A 445 -22.53 4.17 9.00
C LYS A 445 -23.73 3.90 8.10
#